data_AF-A0A6M0RE80-F1
#
_entry.id   AF-A0A6M0RE80-F1
#
_cell.length_a   1.000
_cell.length_b   1.000
_cell.length_c   1.000
_cell.angle_alpha   90.00
_cell.angle_beta   90.00
_cell.angle_gamma   90.00
#
_symmetry.space_group_name_H-M   'P 1'
#
loop_
_entity.id
_entity.type
_entity.pdbx_description
1 polymer ?
#
loop_
_entity_poly.entity_id
_entity_poly.type
_entity_poly.pdbx_seq_one_letter_code
_entity_poly.pdbx_strand_id
1 'polypeptide(L)'
;MATTDASAYNNGTYSFEQQIFSLSWSTILSFNFKGEASEIASQTKESLVNVLEDKEIQKLIGVWNLVWGPGIYADSFVGEEKSLNMMFIAIPEGDPGQAVIAIAGTNGSSLMDWIIEDFNVKETVPWPYGPSQTEAQISKGTYFGLDKLVNLESVDPTSNTSITAQQYLSTRPFKNIMVTGHSLGGALSPCYSLYLDETRSQ
;
A
#
# COMPACT_ATOMS: atom_id res chain seq x y z
N MET A 1 6.46 17.72 19.40
CA MET A 1 6.23 16.31 19.09
C MET A 1 7.44 15.57 19.62
N ALA A 2 7.31 14.87 20.74
CA ALA A 2 8.44 14.22 21.39
C ALA A 2 8.87 13.04 20.51
N THR A 3 10.09 13.09 20.00
CA THR A 3 10.78 11.95 19.40
C THR A 3 10.96 10.92 20.51
N THR A 4 10.02 9.97 20.61
CA THR A 4 10.24 8.76 21.39
C THR A 4 11.55 8.14 20.94
N ASP A 5 12.40 7.81 21.91
CA ASP A 5 13.72 7.20 21.74
C ASP A 5 13.75 6.30 20.51
N ALA A 6 14.65 6.61 19.58
CA ALA A 6 14.95 5.79 18.40
C ALA A 6 15.67 4.47 18.79
N SER A 7 15.41 3.96 19.99
CA SER A 7 15.78 2.60 20.39
C SER A 7 15.13 1.62 19.42
N ALA A 8 15.91 0.63 18.98
CA ALA A 8 15.56 -0.41 18.03
C ALA A 8 14.08 -0.85 18.12
N TYR A 9 13.21 -0.30 17.27
CA TYR A 9 11.84 -0.78 17.15
C TYR A 9 11.86 -2.11 16.39
N ASN A 10 11.08 -3.09 16.84
CA ASN A 10 10.98 -4.40 16.19
C ASN A 10 12.35 -5.12 16.01
N ASN A 11 13.30 -4.89 16.92
CA ASN A 11 14.66 -5.45 16.88
C ASN A 11 15.54 -5.00 15.68
N GLY A 12 15.13 -3.96 14.93
CA GLY A 12 15.93 -3.36 13.85
C GLY A 12 16.82 -2.20 14.32
N THR A 13 17.90 -1.90 13.61
CA THR A 13 18.77 -0.74 13.91
C THR A 13 18.25 0.60 13.38
N TYR A 14 17.32 0.57 12.41
CA TYR A 14 16.66 1.76 11.87
C TYR A 14 15.55 2.27 12.78
N SER A 15 15.34 3.60 12.76
CA SER A 15 14.16 4.22 13.40
C SER A 15 12.88 3.67 12.79
N PHE A 16 11.77 3.80 13.51
CA PHE A 16 10.49 3.29 13.02
C PHE A 16 10.08 3.90 11.67
N GLU A 17 10.32 5.19 11.47
CA GLU A 17 10.04 5.89 10.20
C GLU A 17 10.93 5.37 9.06
N GLN A 18 12.20 5.08 9.36
CA GLN A 18 13.11 4.47 8.38
C GLN A 18 12.66 3.05 8.00
N GLN A 19 12.09 2.29 8.94
CA GLN A 19 11.49 0.97 8.67
C GLN A 19 10.28 1.10 7.75
N ILE A 20 9.35 2.01 8.07
CA ILE A 20 8.16 2.29 7.24
C ILE A 20 8.57 2.76 5.84
N PHE A 21 9.57 3.65 5.74
CA PHE A 21 10.11 4.09 4.46
C PHE A 21 10.70 2.91 3.66
N SER A 22 11.41 1.99 4.31
CA SER A 22 11.95 0.80 3.65
C SER A 22 10.84 -0.09 3.07
N LEU A 23 9.77 -0.34 3.85
CA LEU A 23 8.59 -1.06 3.37
C LEU A 23 7.91 -0.34 2.21
N SER A 24 7.81 0.99 2.28
CA SER A 24 7.30 1.83 1.19
C SER A 24 8.13 1.71 -0.07
N TRP A 25 9.43 1.44 0.03
CA TRP A 25 10.32 1.28 -1.13
C TRP A 25 10.28 -0.14 -1.68
N SER A 26 10.02 -1.16 -0.85
CA SER A 26 9.79 -2.53 -1.32
C SER A 26 8.63 -2.64 -2.31
N THR A 27 7.75 -1.63 -2.37
CA THR A 27 6.67 -1.62 -3.35
C THR A 27 7.16 -1.55 -4.80
N ILE A 28 8.40 -1.11 -5.06
CA ILE A 28 8.97 -1.07 -6.42
C ILE A 28 9.23 -2.47 -7.00
N LEU A 29 9.22 -3.53 -6.17
CA LEU A 29 9.52 -4.89 -6.62
C LEU A 29 8.57 -5.32 -7.75
N SER A 30 7.32 -4.86 -7.74
CA SER A 30 6.35 -5.20 -8.79
C SER A 30 6.64 -4.58 -10.15
N PHE A 31 7.48 -3.54 -10.22
CA PHE A 31 7.65 -2.72 -11.43
C PHE A 31 8.32 -3.47 -12.59
N ASN A 32 9.10 -4.51 -12.28
CA ASN A 32 9.83 -5.28 -13.28
C ASN A 32 9.06 -6.51 -13.77
N PHE A 33 7.92 -6.83 -13.16
CA PHE A 33 7.09 -7.95 -13.58
C PHE A 33 6.08 -7.53 -14.64
N LYS A 34 5.77 -8.47 -15.52
CA LYS A 34 4.79 -8.33 -16.60
C LYS A 34 3.86 -9.53 -16.59
N GLY A 35 2.68 -9.35 -17.18
CA GLY A 35 1.65 -10.37 -17.30
C GLY A 35 0.41 -10.02 -16.50
N GLU A 36 -0.46 -11.00 -16.34
CA GLU A 36 -1.74 -10.84 -15.66
C GLU A 36 -1.54 -10.41 -14.20
N ALA A 37 -2.51 -9.72 -13.62
CA ALA A 37 -2.41 -9.21 -12.25
C ALA A 37 -2.04 -10.30 -11.22
N SER A 38 -2.54 -11.52 -11.40
CA SER A 38 -2.21 -12.68 -10.55
C SER A 38 -0.75 -13.14 -10.69
N GLU A 39 -0.19 -13.09 -11.89
CA GLU A 39 1.20 -13.48 -12.15
C GLU A 39 2.16 -12.45 -11.54
N ILE A 40 1.85 -11.17 -11.71
CA ILE A 40 2.58 -10.07 -11.06
C ILE A 40 2.48 -10.19 -9.54
N ALA A 41 1.29 -10.49 -9.00
CA ALA A 41 1.08 -10.65 -7.56
C ALA A 41 1.94 -11.80 -6.99
N SER A 42 1.98 -12.94 -7.68
CA SER A 42 2.79 -14.09 -7.27
C SER A 42 4.28 -13.77 -7.25
N GLN A 43 4.82 -13.19 -8.33
CA GLN A 43 6.24 -12.82 -8.42
C GLN A 43 6.63 -11.74 -7.41
N THR A 44 5.74 -10.76 -7.21
CA THR A 44 5.92 -9.71 -6.21
C THR A 44 5.91 -10.29 -4.80
N LYS A 45 5.01 -11.21 -4.50
CA LYS A 45 4.94 -11.87 -3.19
C LYS A 45 6.22 -12.62 -2.87
N GLU A 46 6.72 -13.41 -3.82
CA GLU A 46 7.98 -14.15 -3.67
C GLU A 46 9.15 -13.20 -3.39
N SER A 47 9.30 -12.15 -4.20
CA SER A 47 10.38 -11.17 -4.02
C SER A 47 10.26 -10.40 -2.71
N LEU A 48 9.05 -10.03 -2.30
CA LEU A 48 8.81 -9.33 -1.05
C LEU A 48 9.11 -10.22 0.16
N VAL A 49 8.67 -11.47 0.16
CA VAL A 49 9.00 -12.43 1.23
C VAL A 49 10.51 -12.63 1.32
N ASN A 50 11.21 -12.80 0.20
CA ASN A 50 12.67 -12.89 0.20
C ASN A 50 13.35 -11.66 0.84
N VAL A 51 12.85 -10.45 0.55
CA VAL A 51 13.34 -9.21 1.17
C VAL A 51 13.06 -9.17 2.69
N LEU A 52 11.86 -9.58 3.11
CA LEU A 52 11.46 -9.55 4.53
C LEU A 52 12.15 -10.64 5.36
N GLU A 53 12.56 -11.75 4.74
CA GLU A 53 13.26 -12.87 5.39
C GLU A 53 14.79 -12.74 5.38
N ASP A 54 15.35 -11.84 4.56
CA ASP A 54 16.79 -11.60 4.46
C ASP A 54 17.37 -11.13 5.81
N LYS A 55 18.41 -11.82 6.28
CA LYS A 55 18.98 -11.59 7.62
C LYS A 55 19.75 -10.28 7.75
N GLU A 56 20.31 -9.75 6.69
CA GLU A 56 20.97 -8.43 6.73
C GLU A 56 19.92 -7.32 6.71
N ILE A 57 18.83 -7.49 5.94
CA ILE A 57 17.70 -6.56 5.94
C ILE A 57 17.00 -6.57 7.31
N GLN A 58 16.77 -7.74 7.91
CA GLN A 58 16.16 -7.85 9.25
C GLN A 58 16.98 -7.14 10.34
N LYS A 59 18.31 -7.11 10.26
CA LYS A 59 19.14 -6.31 11.19
C LYS A 59 18.89 -4.81 11.08
N LEU A 60 18.49 -4.34 9.90
CA LEU A 60 18.16 -2.94 9.65
C LEU A 60 16.74 -2.64 10.08
N ILE A 61 15.76 -3.37 9.54
CA ILE A 61 14.35 -3.00 9.68
C ILE A 61 13.56 -3.81 10.69
N GLY A 62 14.17 -4.81 11.33
CA GLY A 62 13.46 -5.76 12.18
C GLY A 62 12.76 -6.87 11.40
N VAL A 63 11.99 -7.70 12.09
CA VAL A 63 11.26 -8.83 11.47
C VAL A 63 9.82 -8.42 11.16
N TRP A 64 9.46 -8.38 9.88
CA TRP A 64 8.13 -8.01 9.41
C TRP A 64 7.47 -9.16 8.68
N ASN A 65 6.18 -9.38 8.96
CA ASN A 65 5.39 -10.43 8.35
C ASN A 65 4.41 -9.84 7.34
N LEU A 66 4.45 -10.31 6.10
CA LEU A 66 3.43 -10.03 5.10
C LEU A 66 2.14 -10.75 5.47
N VAL A 67 1.05 -10.02 5.67
CA VAL A 67 -0.22 -10.60 6.17
C VAL A 67 -1.42 -10.41 5.25
N TRP A 68 -1.32 -9.47 4.31
CA TRP A 68 -2.27 -9.31 3.22
C TRP A 68 -1.53 -8.78 2.00
N GLY A 69 -1.91 -9.24 0.81
CA GLY A 69 -1.30 -8.80 -0.43
C GLY A 69 -0.12 -9.66 -0.90
N PRO A 70 0.58 -9.19 -1.95
CA PRO A 70 0.30 -7.95 -2.67
C PRO A 70 -1.01 -8.04 -3.48
N GLY A 71 -1.88 -7.05 -3.34
CA GLY A 71 -2.98 -6.81 -4.26
C GLY A 71 -2.45 -6.02 -5.46
N ILE A 72 -2.77 -6.45 -6.68
CA ILE A 72 -2.28 -5.85 -7.93
C ILE A 72 -3.45 -5.39 -8.78
N TYR A 73 -3.40 -4.13 -9.21
CA TYR A 73 -4.17 -3.63 -10.35
C TYR A 73 -3.20 -3.48 -11.52
N ALA A 74 -3.41 -4.29 -12.55
CA ALA A 74 -2.73 -4.19 -13.83
C ALA A 74 -3.79 -3.93 -14.90
N ASP A 75 -3.43 -3.14 -15.92
CA ASP A 75 -4.34 -2.80 -17.02
C ASP A 75 -3.62 -2.96 -18.35
N SER A 76 -4.24 -3.72 -19.26
CA SER A 76 -3.73 -4.06 -20.59
C SER A 76 -3.80 -2.89 -21.58
N PHE A 77 -4.54 -1.81 -21.27
CA PHE A 77 -4.64 -0.64 -22.17
C PHE A 77 -3.34 0.17 -22.28
N VAL A 78 -2.36 -0.05 -21.40
CA VAL A 78 -1.10 0.72 -21.33
C VAL A 78 0.07 0.02 -22.06
N GLY A 79 -0.21 -1.00 -22.87
CA GLY A 79 0.80 -1.80 -23.60
C GLY A 79 1.06 -3.14 -22.93
N GLU A 80 2.33 -3.58 -22.85
CA GLU A 80 2.67 -4.78 -22.07
C GLU A 80 2.11 -4.63 -20.64
N GLU A 81 1.29 -5.58 -20.18
CA GLU A 81 0.59 -5.53 -18.90
C GLU A 81 1.58 -5.30 -17.75
N LYS A 82 1.46 -4.14 -17.11
CA LYS A 82 2.30 -3.70 -15.99
C LYS A 82 1.41 -3.35 -14.80
N SER A 83 1.96 -3.51 -13.60
CA SER A 83 1.33 -3.03 -12.36
C SER A 83 1.13 -1.52 -12.42
N LEU A 84 -0.13 -1.08 -12.32
CA LEU A 84 -0.51 0.32 -12.20
C LEU A 84 -0.66 0.73 -10.73
N ASN A 85 -1.24 -0.14 -9.90
CA ASN A 85 -1.26 0.05 -8.45
C ASN A 85 -0.95 -1.26 -7.75
N MET A 86 -0.21 -1.19 -6.65
CA MET A 86 0.05 -2.33 -5.78
C MET A 86 -0.09 -1.91 -4.33
N MET A 87 -0.64 -2.80 -3.51
CA MET A 87 -0.75 -2.59 -2.07
C MET A 87 -0.47 -3.87 -1.30
N PHE A 88 0.19 -3.77 -0.15
CA PHE A 88 0.32 -4.88 0.79
C PHE A 88 0.22 -4.40 2.24
N ILE A 89 -0.05 -5.33 3.15
CA ILE A 89 -0.04 -5.08 4.60
C ILE A 89 1.03 -5.94 5.25
N ALA A 90 1.91 -5.31 6.02
CA ALA A 90 2.89 -5.98 6.86
C ALA A 90 2.69 -5.62 8.34
N ILE A 91 3.01 -6.55 9.23
CA ILE A 91 2.99 -6.35 10.68
C ILE A 91 4.36 -6.64 11.28
N PRO A 92 4.81 -5.90 12.29
CA PRO A 92 6.06 -6.20 12.97
C PRO A 92 5.86 -7.40 13.90
N GLU A 93 6.80 -8.34 13.92
CA GLU A 93 6.74 -9.52 14.80
C GLU A 93 6.72 -9.12 16.29
N GLY A 94 7.48 -8.08 16.66
CA GLY A 94 7.56 -7.59 18.04
C GLY A 94 6.32 -6.87 18.56
N ASP A 95 5.43 -6.39 17.69
CA ASP A 95 4.16 -5.74 18.08
C ASP A 95 3.08 -5.95 17.00
N PRO A 96 2.46 -7.15 16.94
CA PRO A 96 1.48 -7.49 15.91
C PRO A 96 0.15 -6.71 16.04
N GLY A 97 0.02 -5.84 17.04
CA GLY A 97 -1.07 -4.87 17.16
C GLY A 97 -0.90 -3.64 16.25
N GLN A 98 0.21 -3.54 15.52
CA GLN A 98 0.48 -2.51 14.53
C GLN A 98 0.43 -3.09 13.11
N ALA A 99 0.02 -2.27 12.14
CA ALA A 99 0.04 -2.64 10.72
C ALA A 99 0.57 -1.49 9.86
N VAL A 100 1.38 -1.81 8.87
CA VAL A 100 1.82 -0.89 7.82
C VAL A 100 1.20 -1.33 6.50
N ILE A 101 0.47 -0.41 5.88
CA ILE A 101 -0.06 -0.54 4.52
C ILE A 101 0.88 0.22 3.60
N ALA A 102 1.53 -0.49 2.69
CA ALA A 102 2.46 0.10 1.73
C ALA A 102 1.84 0.10 0.34
N ILE A 103 1.86 1.26 -0.32
CA ILE A 103 1.21 1.51 -1.61
C ILE A 103 2.26 1.94 -2.64
N ALA A 104 2.27 1.23 -3.78
CA ALA A 104 2.90 1.68 -5.02
C ALA A 104 1.85 2.18 -6.01
N GLY A 105 2.19 3.24 -6.73
CA GLY A 105 1.59 3.54 -8.04
C GLY A 105 2.42 2.98 -9.19
N THR A 106 2.18 3.45 -10.41
CA THR A 106 2.74 2.93 -11.66
C THR A 106 4.28 2.99 -11.76
N ASN A 107 4.87 2.15 -12.62
CA ASN A 107 6.31 2.12 -12.94
C ASN A 107 6.87 3.47 -13.49
N GLY A 108 8.06 3.85 -13.01
CA GLY A 108 8.78 5.12 -13.18
C GLY A 108 9.04 5.63 -14.58
N SER A 109 9.17 4.76 -15.59
CA SER A 109 9.51 5.19 -16.95
C SER A 109 8.31 5.76 -17.73
N SER A 110 7.09 5.43 -17.33
CA SER A 110 5.85 6.06 -17.84
C SER A 110 5.28 7.10 -16.89
N LEU A 111 5.78 7.19 -15.64
CA LEU A 111 5.24 8.02 -14.56
C LEU A 111 5.22 9.52 -14.89
N MET A 112 6.25 10.12 -15.50
CA MET A 112 6.23 11.58 -15.70
C MET A 112 5.28 12.03 -16.81
N ASP A 113 5.28 11.32 -17.94
CA ASP A 113 4.40 11.65 -19.06
C ASP A 113 2.94 11.31 -18.70
N TRP A 114 2.70 10.16 -18.05
CA TRP A 114 1.37 9.76 -17.61
C TRP A 114 0.84 10.57 -16.41
N ILE A 115 1.64 10.87 -15.38
CA ILE A 115 1.15 11.73 -14.28
C ILE A 115 0.78 13.10 -14.84
N ILE A 116 1.56 13.71 -15.73
CA ILE A 116 1.25 15.04 -16.25
C ILE A 116 0.00 15.02 -17.15
N GLU A 117 -0.22 13.95 -17.93
CA GLU A 117 -1.39 13.83 -18.81
C GLU A 117 -2.66 13.32 -18.11
N ASP A 118 -2.56 12.37 -17.16
CA ASP A 118 -3.68 11.64 -16.53
C ASP A 118 -3.93 11.98 -15.05
N PHE A 119 -3.04 12.71 -14.34
CA PHE A 119 -3.54 13.52 -13.21
C PHE A 119 -4.38 14.63 -13.81
N ASN A 120 -5.63 14.30 -14.13
CA ASN A 120 -6.67 15.25 -14.45
C ASN A 120 -7.01 16.04 -13.18
N VAL A 121 -6.04 16.82 -12.67
CA VAL A 121 -6.16 17.75 -11.55
C VAL A 121 -6.98 18.97 -11.93
N LYS A 122 -7.26 19.14 -13.22
CA LYS A 122 -8.13 20.18 -13.75
C LYS A 122 -9.59 19.89 -13.39
N GLU A 123 -9.94 18.62 -13.18
CA GLU A 123 -11.27 18.20 -12.73
C GLU A 123 -11.19 17.62 -11.31
N THR A 124 -12.18 17.96 -10.52
CA THR A 124 -12.38 17.35 -9.20
C THR A 124 -13.74 16.68 -9.14
N VAL A 125 -13.86 15.69 -8.27
CA VAL A 125 -15.12 15.03 -7.95
C VAL A 125 -15.36 15.13 -6.44
N PRO A 126 -16.62 15.08 -5.98
CA PRO A 126 -16.92 15.02 -4.56
C PRO A 126 -16.24 13.82 -3.89
N TRP A 127 -15.72 14.03 -2.69
CA TRP A 127 -15.18 12.95 -1.88
C TRP A 127 -16.30 11.98 -1.44
N PRO A 128 -16.23 10.68 -1.79
CA PRO A 128 -17.39 9.80 -1.67
C PRO A 128 -17.48 9.01 -0.36
N TYR A 129 -16.43 9.04 0.48
CA TYR A 129 -16.32 8.17 1.66
C TYR A 129 -16.58 8.90 2.99
N GLY A 130 -16.71 10.23 2.96
CA GLY A 130 -16.93 11.06 4.13
C GLY A 130 -18.40 11.31 4.43
N PRO A 131 -18.72 11.98 5.57
CA PRO A 131 -20.08 12.34 5.90
C PRO A 131 -20.71 13.19 4.79
N SER A 132 -21.98 12.92 4.49
CA SER A 132 -22.75 13.50 3.37
C SER A 132 -22.89 15.04 3.37
N GLN A 133 -22.33 15.72 4.37
CA GLN A 133 -22.42 17.18 4.56
C GLN A 133 -21.11 17.93 4.23
N THR A 134 -20.10 17.27 3.67
CA THR A 134 -18.86 17.95 3.28
C THR A 134 -18.88 18.38 1.81
N GLU A 135 -18.37 19.57 1.52
CA GLU A 135 -18.07 20.01 0.14
C GLU A 135 -16.68 19.53 -0.32
N ALA A 136 -16.08 18.57 0.41
CA ALA A 136 -14.74 18.08 0.14
C ALA A 136 -14.64 17.51 -1.28
N GLN A 137 -13.58 17.88 -1.99
CA GLN A 137 -13.30 17.46 -3.36
C GLN A 137 -11.96 16.73 -3.41
N ILE A 138 -11.85 15.81 -4.37
CA ILE A 138 -10.62 15.10 -4.70
C ILE A 138 -10.39 15.20 -6.21
N SER A 139 -9.13 15.27 -6.65
CA SER A 139 -8.84 15.26 -8.08
C SER A 139 -9.35 13.95 -8.71
N LYS A 140 -9.86 14.02 -9.95
CA LYS A 140 -10.41 12.85 -10.63
C LYS A 140 -9.39 11.71 -10.78
N GLY A 141 -8.12 12.05 -11.02
CA GLY A 141 -7.02 11.09 -11.11
C GLY A 141 -6.72 10.41 -9.77
N THR A 142 -6.64 11.18 -8.68
CA THR A 142 -6.46 10.61 -7.34
C THR A 142 -7.65 9.75 -6.92
N TYR A 143 -8.88 10.17 -7.23
CA TYR A 143 -10.07 9.37 -7.00
C TYR A 143 -10.01 8.03 -7.73
N PHE A 144 -9.64 8.02 -9.01
CA PHE A 144 -9.49 6.79 -9.78
C PHE A 144 -8.46 5.84 -9.14
N GLY A 145 -7.28 6.35 -8.77
CA GLY A 145 -6.27 5.55 -8.08
C GLY A 145 -6.77 4.99 -6.75
N LEU A 146 -7.45 5.82 -5.94
CA LEU A 146 -8.03 5.41 -4.67
C LEU A 146 -9.10 4.33 -4.87
N ASP A 147 -10.03 4.52 -5.82
CA ASP A 147 -11.08 3.55 -6.17
C ASP A 147 -10.49 2.18 -6.53
N LYS A 148 -9.36 2.14 -7.25
CA LYS A 148 -8.66 0.87 -7.49
C LYS A 148 -8.14 0.26 -6.19
N LEU A 149 -7.51 1.04 -5.33
CA LEU A 149 -6.95 0.55 -4.07
C LEU A 149 -8.01 0.01 -3.09
N VAL A 150 -9.15 0.69 -2.94
CA VAL A 150 -10.20 0.24 -1.99
C VAL A 150 -10.83 -1.08 -2.42
N ASN A 151 -10.88 -1.33 -3.74
CA ASN A 151 -11.42 -2.55 -4.33
C ASN A 151 -10.35 -3.61 -4.61
N LEU A 152 -9.07 -3.37 -4.27
CA LEU A 152 -8.04 -4.40 -4.43
C LEU A 152 -8.30 -5.55 -3.49
N GLU A 153 -8.26 -6.76 -4.05
CA GLU A 153 -8.33 -8.00 -3.30
C GLU A 153 -6.99 -8.74 -3.33
N SER A 154 -6.75 -9.51 -2.27
CA SER A 154 -5.70 -10.51 -2.24
C SER A 154 -6.25 -11.78 -1.62
N VAL A 155 -5.69 -12.92 -2.03
CA VAL A 155 -6.09 -14.22 -1.48
C VAL A 155 -5.66 -14.28 -0.02
N ASP A 156 -6.63 -14.38 0.88
CA ASP A 156 -6.41 -14.65 2.28
C ASP A 156 -5.80 -16.05 2.43
N PRO A 157 -4.57 -16.17 2.97
CA PRO A 157 -3.90 -17.46 3.10
C PRO A 157 -4.62 -18.41 4.07
N THR A 158 -5.51 -17.90 4.93
CA THR A 158 -6.22 -18.72 5.93
C THR A 158 -7.53 -19.31 5.39
N SER A 159 -8.26 -18.57 4.56
CA SER A 159 -9.58 -18.96 4.05
C SER A 159 -9.57 -19.36 2.57
N ASN A 160 -8.50 -19.07 1.83
CA ASN A 160 -8.40 -19.22 0.37
C ASN A 160 -9.50 -18.44 -0.37
N THR A 161 -10.02 -17.37 0.25
CA THR A 161 -10.95 -16.42 -0.34
C THR A 161 -10.24 -15.10 -0.65
N SER A 162 -10.67 -14.41 -1.70
CA SER A 162 -10.17 -13.06 -1.98
C SER A 162 -10.89 -12.06 -1.08
N ILE A 163 -10.13 -11.27 -0.33
CA ILE A 163 -10.67 -10.21 0.54
C ILE A 163 -9.93 -8.90 0.31
N THR A 164 -10.62 -7.79 0.54
CA THR A 164 -9.99 -6.46 0.51
C THR A 164 -9.10 -6.23 1.72
N ALA A 165 -8.19 -5.25 1.62
CA ALA A 165 -7.36 -4.83 2.74
C ALA A 165 -8.20 -4.38 3.95
N GLN A 166 -9.31 -3.68 3.73
CA GLN A 166 -10.20 -3.27 4.83
C GLN A 166 -10.89 -4.45 5.51
N GLN A 167 -11.35 -5.44 4.73
CA GLN A 167 -11.90 -6.68 5.28
C GLN A 167 -10.86 -7.40 6.14
N TYR A 168 -9.62 -7.52 5.66
CA TYR A 168 -8.52 -8.07 6.46
C TYR A 168 -8.30 -7.29 7.77
N LEU A 169 -8.25 -5.96 7.71
CA LEU A 169 -8.06 -5.11 8.89
C LEU A 169 -9.21 -5.23 9.91
N SER A 170 -10.40 -5.64 9.46
CA SER A 170 -11.58 -5.85 10.31
C SER A 170 -11.60 -7.21 11.01
N THR A 171 -10.72 -8.15 10.62
CA THR A 171 -10.64 -9.49 11.24
C THR A 171 -10.14 -9.46 12.68
N ARG A 172 -9.43 -8.40 13.07
CA ARG A 172 -8.87 -8.24 14.42
C ARG A 172 -8.60 -6.77 14.75
N PRO A 173 -8.57 -6.37 16.04
CA PRO A 173 -8.26 -5.01 16.41
C PRO A 173 -6.78 -4.67 16.18
N PHE A 174 -6.53 -3.50 15.60
CA PHE A 174 -5.20 -2.89 15.49
C PHE A 174 -5.14 -1.60 16.30
N LYS A 175 -4.06 -1.40 17.05
CA LYS A 175 -3.80 -0.18 17.83
C LYS A 175 -3.47 0.98 16.90
N ASN A 176 -2.54 0.75 15.97
CA ASN A 176 -2.06 1.73 15.00
C ASN A 176 -2.03 1.10 13.61
N ILE A 177 -2.56 1.82 12.63
CA ILE A 177 -2.46 1.48 11.21
C ILE A 177 -1.75 2.66 10.55
N MET A 178 -0.63 2.38 9.89
CA MET A 178 0.16 3.37 9.17
C MET A 178 0.01 3.10 7.68
N VAL A 179 -0.20 4.16 6.90
CA VAL A 179 -0.31 4.07 5.45
C VAL A 179 0.85 4.85 4.84
N THR A 180 1.62 4.20 3.98
CA THR A 180 2.81 4.78 3.36
C THR A 180 2.82 4.48 1.85
N GLY A 181 3.56 5.29 1.12
CA GLY A 181 3.80 5.08 -0.30
C GLY A 181 4.80 6.08 -0.86
N HIS A 182 5.44 5.73 -1.97
CA HIS A 182 6.38 6.59 -2.69
C HIS A 182 5.80 7.05 -4.03
N SER A 183 6.19 8.24 -4.50
CA SER A 183 5.72 8.84 -5.76
C SER A 183 4.18 8.97 -5.75
N LEU A 184 3.49 8.40 -6.75
CA LEU A 184 2.03 8.30 -6.77
C LEU A 184 1.47 7.61 -5.51
N GLY A 185 2.16 6.59 -4.98
CA GLY A 185 1.79 5.96 -3.71
C GLY A 185 1.80 6.93 -2.54
N GLY A 186 2.64 7.98 -2.57
CA GLY A 186 2.67 9.04 -1.56
C GLY A 186 1.49 10.02 -1.66
N ALA A 187 0.90 10.18 -2.85
CA ALA A 187 -0.35 10.92 -3.02
C ALA A 187 -1.58 10.09 -2.61
N LEU A 188 -1.55 8.78 -2.89
CA LEU A 188 -2.64 7.86 -2.56
C LEU A 188 -2.67 7.46 -1.08
N SER A 189 -1.53 7.37 -0.40
CA SER A 189 -1.46 6.96 1.00
C SER A 189 -2.26 7.83 1.99
N PRO A 190 -2.21 9.18 1.96
CA PRO A 190 -3.06 9.98 2.84
C PRO A 190 -4.55 9.85 2.50
N CYS A 191 -4.91 9.71 1.21
CA CYS A 191 -6.30 9.49 0.80
C CYS A 191 -6.83 8.13 1.27
N TYR A 192 -6.02 7.07 1.16
CA TYR A 192 -6.38 5.75 1.66
C TYR A 192 -6.47 5.72 3.19
N SER A 193 -5.59 6.47 3.88
CA SER A 193 -5.68 6.65 5.33
C SER A 193 -6.98 7.34 5.75
N LEU A 194 -7.40 8.39 5.03
CA LEU A 194 -8.67 9.08 5.30
C LEU A 194 -9.87 8.17 5.04
N TYR A 195 -9.85 7.42 3.93
CA TYR A 195 -10.84 6.40 3.61
C TYR A 195 -11.03 5.41 4.78
N LEU A 196 -9.93 4.85 5.30
CA LEU A 196 -10.00 3.91 6.41
C LEU A 196 -10.57 4.53 7.69
N ASP A 197 -10.26 5.79 7.98
CA ASP A 197 -10.76 6.49 9.16
C ASP A 197 -12.28 6.73 9.09
N GLU A 198 -12.77 7.21 7.95
CA GLU A 198 -14.19 7.55 7.77
C GLU A 198 -15.09 6.33 7.59
N THR A 199 -14.52 5.19 7.16
CA THR A 199 -15.26 3.93 6.97
C THR A 199 -15.05 2.93 8.11
N ARG A 200 -14.35 3.31 9.18
CA ARG A 200 -13.98 2.46 10.33
C ARG A 200 -15.17 1.91 11.14
N SER A 201 -16.39 2.31 10.83
CA SER A 201 -17.61 2.01 11.59
C SER A 201 -18.80 1.61 10.70
N GLN A 202 -18.55 1.25 9.44
CA GLN A 202 -19.54 0.61 8.57
C GLN A 202 -19.40 -0.92 8.60
#